data_AF-A0A355G4J3-F1
#
_entry.id   AF-A0A355G4J3-F1
#
_cell.length_a   1.000
_cell.length_b   1.000
_cell.length_c   1.000
_cell.angle_alpha   90.00
_cell.angle_beta   90.00
_cell.angle_gamma   90.00
#
_symmetry.space_group_name_H-M   'P 1'
#
loop_
_entity.id
_entity.type
_entity.pdbx_description
1 polymer ?
#
loop_
_entity_poly.entity_id
_entity_poly.type
_entity_poly.pdbx_seq_one_letter_code
_entity_poly.pdbx_strand_id
1 'polypeptide(L)'
;AMLILEGLLSNLYASEQPLTLTASIAMEQSYGGIDGDSASVAELLCLLSALSEVPLRQDIAVTGSINQFGEVQAIGGVNEKIEGFFDVCLAYGLTGTQGVCIPASNVQNLVLRDDVVQKIQEGRFHVWAVSNLNQAIELFTGISAGDASEKNSFHGLVLDRLTEISDLLVQQRLTDTSRMLWMPGTPLDLPSDPRPPLPGQ
;
A
#
# COMPACT_ATOMS: atom_id res chain seq x y z
N ALA A 1 -11.67 -4.68 -4.72
CA ALA A 1 -10.26 -4.24 -4.75
C ALA A 1 -9.28 -5.37 -4.42
N MET A 2 -9.32 -5.97 -3.22
CA MET A 2 -8.25 -6.89 -2.75
C MET A 2 -7.82 -8.02 -3.70
N LEU A 3 -8.76 -8.73 -4.33
CA LEU A 3 -8.41 -9.80 -5.30
C LEU A 3 -7.66 -9.26 -6.54
N ILE A 4 -7.94 -8.01 -6.94
CA ILE A 4 -7.23 -7.36 -8.04
C ILE A 4 -5.79 -7.04 -7.64
N LEU A 5 -5.59 -6.60 -6.40
CA LEU A 5 -4.24 -6.33 -5.88
C LEU A 5 -3.42 -7.62 -5.78
N GLU A 6 -4.01 -8.70 -5.29
CA GLU A 6 -3.37 -10.03 -5.26
C GLU A 6 -2.97 -10.51 -6.65
N GLY A 7 -3.88 -10.40 -7.62
CA GLY A 7 -3.61 -10.75 -9.02
C GLY A 7 -2.50 -9.89 -9.64
N LEU A 8 -2.52 -8.58 -9.37
CA LEU A 8 -1.49 -7.66 -9.85
C LEU A 8 -0.11 -7.95 -9.23
N LEU A 9 -0.02 -8.16 -7.92
CA LEU A 9 1.24 -8.50 -7.26
C LEU A 9 1.80 -9.82 -7.78
N SER A 10 0.93 -10.80 -8.01
CA SER A 10 1.32 -12.08 -8.59
C SER A 10 1.85 -11.89 -10.02
N ASN A 11 1.18 -11.07 -10.83
CA ASN A 11 1.62 -10.74 -12.18
C ASN A 11 3.00 -10.04 -12.19
N LEU A 12 3.22 -9.09 -11.27
CA LEU A 12 4.46 -8.32 -11.21
C LEU A 12 5.65 -9.12 -10.65
N TYR A 13 5.44 -9.95 -9.63
CA TYR A 13 6.54 -10.51 -8.83
C TYR A 13 6.57 -12.04 -8.72
N ALA A 14 5.54 -12.77 -9.15
CA ALA A 14 5.48 -14.23 -9.00
C ALA A 14 5.98 -15.00 -10.25
N SER A 15 6.90 -14.42 -11.03
CA SER A 15 7.40 -15.02 -12.27
C SER A 15 8.32 -16.23 -12.02
N GLU A 16 9.21 -16.16 -11.03
CA GLU A 16 10.16 -17.24 -10.72
C GLU A 16 9.77 -18.07 -9.49
N GLN A 17 9.09 -17.47 -8.51
CA GLN A 17 8.66 -18.15 -7.29
C GLN A 17 7.24 -17.72 -6.87
N PRO A 18 6.47 -18.60 -6.21
CA PRO A 18 5.17 -18.21 -5.65
C PRO A 18 5.30 -17.08 -4.64
N LEU A 19 4.45 -16.05 -4.77
CA LEU A 19 4.41 -14.94 -3.83
C LEU A 19 3.99 -15.45 -2.45
N THR A 20 4.91 -15.43 -1.49
CA THR A 20 4.65 -15.84 -0.11
C THR A 20 4.62 -14.61 0.79
N LEU A 21 3.45 -13.98 0.89
CA LEU A 21 3.25 -12.75 1.64
C LEU A 21 1.95 -12.83 2.45
N THR A 22 2.00 -12.38 3.69
CA THR A 22 0.80 -12.02 4.47
C THR A 22 0.90 -10.54 4.78
N ALA A 23 -0.12 -9.78 4.39
CA ALA A 23 -0.19 -8.35 4.62
C ALA A 23 -1.55 -7.98 5.21
N SER A 24 -1.60 -6.86 5.91
CA SER A 24 -2.83 -6.30 6.45
C SER A 24 -2.84 -4.81 6.14
N ILE A 25 -3.95 -4.34 5.59
CA ILE A 25 -4.19 -2.93 5.29
C ILE A 25 -5.37 -2.49 6.13
N ALA A 26 -5.22 -1.35 6.80
CA ALA A 26 -6.27 -0.74 7.59
C ALA A 26 -6.48 0.70 7.11
N MET A 27 -7.74 1.09 6.97
CA MET A 27 -8.11 2.50 6.89
C MET A 27 -8.29 3.00 8.31
N GLU A 28 -7.29 3.71 8.80
CA GLU A 28 -7.28 4.21 10.18
C GLU A 28 -8.49 5.12 10.46
N GLN A 29 -9.03 4.98 11.67
CA GLN A 29 -10.18 5.75 12.16
C GLN A 29 -11.44 5.67 11.28
N SER A 30 -11.58 4.62 10.46
CA SER A 30 -12.80 4.36 9.69
C SER A 30 -13.79 3.52 10.52
N TYR A 31 -14.90 4.14 10.90
CA TYR A 31 -15.98 3.49 11.67
C TYR A 31 -17.23 3.18 10.83
N GLY A 32 -17.22 3.61 9.56
CA GLY A 32 -18.30 3.37 8.60
C GLY A 32 -17.98 2.22 7.65
N GLY A 33 -18.98 1.78 6.89
CA GLY A 33 -18.74 0.88 5.76
C GLY A 33 -17.95 1.59 4.67
N ILE A 34 -16.95 0.91 4.11
CA ILE A 34 -16.18 1.35 2.95
C ILE A 34 -16.62 0.49 1.77
N ASP A 35 -16.95 1.13 0.65
CA ASP A 35 -17.33 0.46 -0.59
C ASP A 35 -16.64 1.11 -1.79
N GLY A 36 -16.55 0.36 -2.89
CA GLY A 36 -15.88 0.75 -4.12
C GLY A 36 -14.41 0.36 -4.17
N ASP A 37 -13.77 0.74 -5.28
CA ASP A 37 -12.39 0.39 -5.64
C ASP A 37 -11.47 1.61 -5.76
N SER A 38 -11.97 2.81 -5.48
CA SER A 38 -11.26 4.06 -5.68
C SER A 38 -10.05 4.30 -4.75
N ALA A 39 -9.84 3.41 -3.77
CA ALA A 39 -8.67 3.41 -2.88
C ALA A 39 -7.55 2.45 -3.34
N SER A 40 -7.78 1.65 -4.39
CA SER A 40 -6.88 0.53 -4.75
C SER A 40 -5.45 0.99 -5.07
N VAL A 41 -5.27 2.15 -5.70
CA VAL A 41 -3.93 2.73 -5.94
C VAL A 41 -3.24 3.08 -4.62
N ALA A 42 -3.97 3.65 -3.66
CA ALA A 42 -3.45 4.02 -2.34
C ALA A 42 -3.03 2.78 -1.53
N GLU A 43 -3.88 1.76 -1.52
CA GLU A 43 -3.64 0.47 -0.88
C GLU A 43 -2.37 -0.18 -1.43
N LEU A 44 -2.20 -0.17 -2.76
CA LEU A 44 -1.05 -0.77 -3.40
C LEU A 44 0.24 0.02 -3.13
N LEU A 45 0.21 1.35 -3.21
CA LEU A 45 1.37 2.17 -2.86
C LEU A 45 1.80 1.93 -1.41
N CYS A 46 0.86 1.87 -0.48
CA CYS A 46 1.14 1.59 0.93
C CYS A 46 1.80 0.22 1.11
N LEU A 47 1.26 -0.82 0.46
CA LEU A 47 1.82 -2.17 0.53
C LEU A 47 3.23 -2.25 -0.09
N LEU A 48 3.43 -1.65 -1.26
CA LEU A 48 4.73 -1.66 -1.94
C LEU A 48 5.78 -0.82 -1.20
N SER A 49 5.38 0.27 -0.56
CA SER A 49 6.23 1.06 0.33
C SER A 49 6.65 0.26 1.56
N ALA A 50 5.71 -0.49 2.18
CA ALA A 50 6.02 -1.34 3.33
C ALA A 50 6.97 -2.50 2.95
N LEU A 51 6.88 -3.03 1.72
CA LEU A 51 7.81 -4.03 1.21
C LEU A 51 9.18 -3.45 0.86
N SER A 52 9.25 -2.29 0.21
CA SER A 52 10.52 -1.70 -0.21
C SER A 52 11.22 -0.88 0.87
N GLU A 53 10.56 -0.61 1.99
CA GLU A 53 10.99 0.32 3.05
C GLU A 53 11.27 1.75 2.53
N VAL A 54 10.67 2.10 1.38
CA VAL A 54 10.76 3.44 0.78
C VAL A 54 9.62 4.32 1.27
N PRO A 55 9.89 5.49 1.88
CA PRO A 55 8.85 6.38 2.38
C PRO A 55 8.05 7.01 1.23
N LEU A 56 6.75 7.19 1.44
CA LEU A 56 5.86 7.90 0.53
C LEU A 56 5.67 9.34 0.98
N ARG A 57 5.64 10.27 0.02
CA ARG A 57 5.20 11.65 0.24
C ARG A 57 3.80 11.70 0.88
N GLN A 58 3.71 12.37 2.02
CA GLN A 58 2.45 12.54 2.76
C GLN A 58 1.72 13.84 2.42
N ASP A 59 2.35 14.73 1.67
CA ASP A 59 1.75 15.97 1.18
C ASP A 59 0.88 15.76 -0.06
N ILE A 60 0.88 14.55 -0.64
CA ILE A 60 0.05 14.17 -1.78
C ILE A 60 -1.02 13.18 -1.34
N ALA A 61 -2.29 13.52 -1.52
CA ALA A 61 -3.37 12.53 -1.44
C ALA A 61 -3.51 11.78 -2.78
N VAL A 62 -4.03 10.55 -2.74
CA VAL A 62 -4.26 9.75 -3.95
C VAL A 62 -5.67 9.17 -3.96
N THR A 63 -6.28 9.19 -5.14
CA THR A 63 -7.48 8.41 -5.45
C THR A 63 -7.30 7.76 -6.81
N GLY A 64 -7.84 6.55 -6.95
CA GLY A 64 -7.81 5.81 -8.21
C GLY A 64 -8.13 4.34 -7.99
N SER A 65 -8.90 3.78 -8.93
CA SER A 65 -9.00 2.34 -9.07
C SER A 65 -7.83 1.83 -9.91
N ILE A 66 -7.56 0.53 -9.87
CA ILE A 66 -6.50 -0.12 -10.64
C ILE A 66 -6.95 -1.49 -11.11
N ASN A 67 -6.53 -1.91 -12.29
CA ASN A 67 -6.75 -3.27 -12.79
C ASN A 67 -5.54 -4.18 -12.55
N GLN A 68 -5.66 -5.47 -12.92
CA GLN A 68 -4.62 -6.48 -12.74
C GLN A 68 -3.38 -6.30 -13.65
N PHE A 69 -3.40 -5.30 -14.55
CA PHE A 69 -2.28 -4.92 -15.40
C PHE A 69 -1.59 -3.64 -14.92
N GLY A 70 -2.04 -3.06 -13.80
CA GLY A 70 -1.45 -1.84 -13.23
C GLY A 70 -1.95 -0.55 -13.87
N GLU A 71 -3.01 -0.60 -14.68
CA GLU A 71 -3.62 0.59 -15.29
C GLU A 71 -4.55 1.27 -14.30
N VAL A 72 -4.40 2.59 -14.16
CA VAL A 72 -5.21 3.40 -13.24
C VAL A 72 -6.53 3.78 -13.90
N GLN A 73 -7.62 3.52 -13.20
CA GLN A 73 -8.98 3.63 -13.72
C GLN A 73 -9.75 4.78 -13.08
N ALA A 74 -10.72 5.30 -13.83
CA ALA A 74 -11.55 6.42 -13.42
C ALA A 74 -12.34 6.08 -12.15
N ILE A 75 -12.57 7.11 -11.33
CA ILE A 75 -13.34 7.03 -10.08
C ILE A 75 -14.47 8.04 -10.09
N GLY A 76 -15.46 7.81 -9.23
CA GLY A 76 -16.51 8.78 -8.92
C GLY A 76 -16.06 9.82 -7.90
N GLY A 77 -16.65 11.02 -7.98
CA GLY A 77 -16.46 12.09 -6.99
C GLY A 77 -15.07 12.72 -6.99
N VAL A 78 -14.42 12.84 -8.16
CA VAL A 78 -13.03 13.34 -8.24
C VAL A 78 -12.90 14.78 -7.73
N ASN A 79 -13.88 15.64 -8.00
CA ASN A 79 -13.85 17.04 -7.56
C ASN A 79 -13.94 17.13 -6.04
N GLU A 80 -14.89 16.41 -5.44
CA GLU A 80 -15.11 16.36 -3.99
C GLU A 80 -13.90 15.81 -3.24
N LYS A 81 -13.20 14.83 -3.83
CA LYS A 81 -11.97 14.27 -3.27
C LYS A 81 -10.80 15.25 -3.31
N ILE A 82 -10.63 15.97 -4.42
CA ILE A 82 -9.59 17.00 -4.55
C ILE A 82 -9.85 18.12 -3.56
N GLU A 83 -11.08 18.63 -3.55
CA GLU A 83 -11.51 19.73 -2.69
C GLU A 83 -11.46 19.36 -1.21
N GLY A 84 -11.87 18.15 -0.84
CA GLY A 84 -11.77 17.69 0.54
C GLY A 84 -10.34 17.66 1.07
N PHE A 85 -9.37 17.20 0.26
CA PHE A 85 -7.97 17.26 0.67
C PHE A 85 -7.42 18.68 0.69
N PHE A 86 -7.81 19.52 -0.28
CA PHE A 86 -7.46 20.93 -0.29
C PHE A 86 -7.93 21.65 0.98
N ASP A 87 -9.18 21.43 1.41
CA ASP A 87 -9.77 22.05 2.61
C ASP A 87 -8.99 21.67 3.87
N VAL A 88 -8.57 20.40 3.98
CA VAL A 88 -7.68 19.94 5.06
C VAL A 88 -6.34 20.66 4.99
N CYS A 89 -5.69 20.69 3.83
CA CYS A 89 -4.40 21.37 3.67
C CYS A 89 -4.49 22.88 3.98
N LEU A 90 -5.60 23.52 3.62
CA LEU A 90 -5.85 24.93 3.90
C LEU A 90 -6.02 25.16 5.40
N ALA A 91 -6.77 24.31 6.10
CA ALA A 91 -7.00 24.41 7.53
C ALA A 91 -5.71 24.25 8.36
N TYR A 92 -4.80 23.38 7.92
CA TYR A 92 -3.48 23.19 8.56
C TYR A 92 -2.38 24.12 8.03
N GLY A 93 -2.67 24.88 6.97
CA GLY A 93 -1.73 25.78 6.30
C GLY A 93 -1.03 25.12 5.11
N LEU A 94 -1.19 25.74 3.93
CA LEU A 94 -0.59 25.25 2.68
C LEU A 94 0.95 25.34 2.70
N THR A 95 1.61 24.20 2.48
CA THR A 95 3.09 24.12 2.39
C THR A 95 3.64 24.54 1.03
N GLY A 96 2.79 24.54 -0.01
CA GLY A 96 3.14 24.86 -1.39
C GLY A 96 3.48 23.65 -2.26
N THR A 97 3.68 22.47 -1.67
CA THR A 97 3.99 21.22 -2.40
C THR A 97 2.83 20.23 -2.39
N GLN A 98 1.77 20.52 -1.64
CA GLN A 98 0.63 19.64 -1.45
C GLN A 98 -0.24 19.51 -2.70
N GLY A 99 -0.92 18.37 -2.83
CA GLY A 99 -1.82 18.17 -3.96
C GLY A 99 -2.47 16.80 -3.99
N VAL A 100 -3.10 16.49 -5.12
CA VAL A 100 -3.82 15.22 -5.30
C VAL A 100 -3.39 14.51 -6.57
N CYS A 101 -3.06 13.23 -6.45
CA CYS A 101 -2.86 12.29 -7.55
C CYS A 101 -4.19 11.64 -7.94
N ILE A 102 -4.56 11.75 -9.22
CA ILE A 102 -5.84 11.28 -9.77
C ILE A 102 -5.64 10.43 -11.02
N PRO A 103 -6.65 9.63 -11.43
CA PRO A 103 -6.63 8.94 -12.71
C PRO A 103 -6.58 9.94 -13.88
N ALA A 104 -5.73 9.71 -14.86
CA ALA A 104 -5.66 10.53 -16.07
C ALA A 104 -6.99 10.55 -16.84
N SER A 105 -7.76 9.47 -16.76
CA SER A 105 -9.11 9.35 -17.34
C SER A 105 -10.15 10.28 -16.68
N ASN A 106 -9.90 10.76 -15.45
CA ASN A 106 -10.75 11.72 -14.76
C ASN A 106 -10.45 13.19 -15.07
N VAL A 107 -9.39 13.51 -15.81
CA VAL A 107 -9.02 14.92 -16.12
C VAL A 107 -10.17 15.66 -16.82
N GLN A 108 -10.87 14.97 -17.72
CA GLN A 108 -12.05 15.52 -18.42
C GLN A 108 -13.26 15.80 -17.50
N ASN A 109 -13.25 15.29 -16.27
CA ASN A 109 -14.33 15.47 -15.29
C ASN A 109 -14.06 16.60 -14.29
N LEU A 110 -12.90 17.26 -14.39
CA LEU A 110 -12.51 18.29 -13.44
C LEU A 110 -13.32 19.57 -13.64
N VAL A 111 -14.07 19.93 -12.60
CA VAL A 111 -14.81 21.18 -12.45
C VAL A 111 -14.64 21.61 -11.00
N LEU A 112 -13.44 22.11 -10.69
CA LEU A 112 -13.04 22.49 -9.34
C LEU A 112 -13.55 23.89 -8.99
N ARG A 113 -13.77 24.15 -7.70
CA ARG A 113 -14.05 25.50 -7.19
C ARG A 113 -12.92 26.49 -7.53
N ASP A 114 -13.31 27.76 -7.68
CA ASP A 114 -12.41 28.85 -8.06
C ASP A 114 -11.24 29.05 -7.08
N ASP A 115 -11.46 28.82 -5.79
CA ASP A 115 -10.44 28.95 -4.74
C ASP A 115 -9.31 27.92 -4.92
N VAL A 116 -9.66 26.68 -5.25
CA VAL A 116 -8.69 25.61 -5.57
C VAL A 116 -7.92 25.96 -6.83
N VAL A 117 -8.62 26.36 -7.89
CA VAL A 117 -8.00 26.74 -9.17
C VAL A 117 -7.01 27.89 -8.98
N GLN A 118 -7.37 28.90 -8.18
CA GLN A 118 -6.49 30.01 -7.85
C GLN A 118 -5.21 29.53 -7.17
N LYS A 119 -5.30 28.63 -6.18
CA LYS A 119 -4.11 28.11 -5.48
C LYS A 119 -3.24 27.21 -6.35
N ILE A 120 -3.83 26.53 -7.32
CA ILE A 120 -3.07 25.82 -8.36
C ILE A 120 -2.31 26.80 -9.25
N GLN A 121 -2.95 27.89 -9.71
CA GLN A 121 -2.30 28.92 -10.53
C GLN A 121 -1.17 29.65 -9.78
N GLU A 122 -1.32 29.85 -8.47
CA GLU A 122 -0.26 30.38 -7.59
C GLU A 122 0.88 29.37 -7.33
N GLY A 123 0.76 28.12 -7.79
CA GLY A 123 1.74 27.05 -7.55
C GLY A 123 1.75 26.56 -6.10
N ARG A 124 0.69 26.80 -5.34
CA ARG A 124 0.59 26.46 -3.91
C ARG A 124 -0.15 25.15 -3.63
N PHE A 125 -0.82 24.61 -4.64
CA PHE A 125 -1.50 23.32 -4.61
C PHE A 125 -1.39 22.68 -6.00
N HIS A 126 -1.42 21.35 -6.09
CA HIS A 126 -1.11 20.65 -7.33
C HIS A 126 -2.10 19.52 -7.60
N VAL A 127 -2.31 19.19 -8.88
CA VAL A 127 -3.07 18.00 -9.29
C VAL A 127 -2.24 17.24 -10.30
N TRP A 128 -1.91 15.99 -9.99
CA TRP A 128 -1.16 15.09 -10.86
C TRP A 128 -2.07 14.03 -11.44
N ALA A 129 -2.01 13.85 -12.75
CA ALA A 129 -2.74 12.81 -13.46
C ALA A 129 -1.81 11.64 -13.79
N VAL A 130 -2.20 10.43 -13.39
CA VAL A 130 -1.45 9.19 -13.67
C VAL A 130 -2.31 8.18 -14.42
N SER A 131 -1.69 7.45 -15.35
CA SER A 131 -2.35 6.42 -16.16
C SER A 131 -2.01 5.00 -15.69
N ASN A 132 -0.94 4.82 -14.92
CA ASN A 132 -0.50 3.52 -14.44
C ASN A 132 0.18 3.64 -13.07
N LEU A 133 0.38 2.49 -12.43
CA LEU A 133 1.02 2.35 -11.12
C LEU A 133 2.43 2.97 -11.07
N ASN A 134 3.23 2.76 -12.11
CA ASN A 134 4.64 3.19 -12.13
C ASN A 134 4.75 4.71 -12.03
N GLN A 135 3.89 5.45 -12.73
CA GLN A 135 3.82 6.91 -12.61
C GLN A 135 3.44 7.35 -11.19
N ALA A 136 2.56 6.62 -10.51
CA ALA A 136 2.23 6.91 -9.12
C ALA A 136 3.42 6.61 -8.19
N ILE A 137 4.10 5.47 -8.35
CA ILE A 137 5.32 5.13 -7.60
C ILE A 137 6.36 6.24 -7.72
N GLU A 138 6.66 6.67 -8.95
CA GLU A 138 7.64 7.72 -9.23
C GLU A 138 7.26 9.05 -8.59
N LEU A 139 5.99 9.43 -8.63
CA LEU A 139 5.49 10.66 -8.01
C LEU A 139 5.66 10.65 -6.48
N PHE A 140 5.33 9.52 -5.84
CA PHE A 140 5.29 9.43 -4.38
C PHE A 140 6.66 9.18 -3.74
N THR A 141 7.59 8.56 -4.48
CA THR A 141 8.90 8.15 -3.96
C THR A 141 10.06 8.97 -4.52
N GLY A 142 9.90 9.55 -5.72
CA GLY A 142 11.00 10.17 -6.47
C GLY A 142 12.01 9.17 -7.05
N ILE A 143 11.73 7.86 -6.96
CA ILE A 143 12.58 6.78 -7.48
C ILE A 143 11.95 6.28 -8.78
N SER A 144 12.77 5.98 -9.80
CA SER A 144 12.27 5.38 -11.03
C SER A 144 11.65 4.01 -10.74
N ALA A 145 10.46 3.76 -11.31
CA ALA A 145 9.77 2.49 -11.08
C ALA A 145 10.60 1.31 -11.61
N GLY A 146 11.13 1.44 -12.83
CA GLY A 146 11.91 0.45 -13.56
C GLY A 146 11.26 -0.93 -13.65
N ASP A 147 12.07 -1.96 -13.89
CA ASP A 147 11.63 -3.36 -13.88
C ASP A 147 12.19 -4.11 -12.67
N ALA A 148 11.57 -5.24 -12.32
CA ALA A 148 12.01 -6.06 -11.19
C ALA A 148 13.42 -6.66 -11.38
N SER A 149 13.92 -6.72 -12.62
CA SER A 149 15.30 -7.14 -12.94
C SER A 149 16.34 -6.06 -12.65
N GLU A 150 15.92 -4.81 -12.47
CA GLU A 150 16.79 -3.66 -12.25
C GLU A 150 16.94 -3.37 -10.75
N LYS A 151 18.05 -3.81 -10.13
CA LYS A 151 18.25 -3.71 -8.67
C LYS A 151 18.10 -2.31 -8.05
N ASN A 152 18.37 -1.25 -8.81
CA ASN A 152 18.27 0.12 -8.32
C ASN A 152 16.91 0.77 -8.63
N SER A 153 15.98 0.04 -9.25
CA SER A 153 14.61 0.49 -9.48
C SER A 153 13.75 0.20 -8.26
N PHE A 154 12.60 0.88 -8.16
CA PHE A 154 11.65 0.62 -7.10
C PHE A 154 11.16 -0.85 -7.13
N HIS A 155 10.85 -1.38 -8.31
CA HIS A 155 10.42 -2.78 -8.45
C HIS A 155 11.52 -3.78 -8.07
N GLY A 156 12.79 -3.45 -8.33
CA GLY A 156 13.94 -4.23 -7.88
C GLY A 156 14.02 -4.33 -6.36
N LEU A 157 13.85 -3.20 -5.66
CA LEU A 157 13.84 -3.16 -4.19
C LEU A 157 12.72 -4.04 -3.60
N VAL A 158 11.53 -4.01 -4.19
CA VAL A 158 10.40 -4.85 -3.76
C VAL A 158 10.72 -6.33 -3.98
N LEU A 159 11.27 -6.70 -5.14
CA LEU A 159 11.61 -8.09 -5.43
C LEU A 159 12.72 -8.62 -4.51
N ASP A 160 13.74 -7.81 -4.23
CA ASP A 160 14.82 -8.15 -3.30
C ASP A 160 14.25 -8.47 -1.91
N ARG A 161 13.31 -7.65 -1.41
CA ARG A 161 12.64 -7.93 -0.13
C ARG A 161 11.80 -9.20 -0.14
N LEU A 162 11.01 -9.41 -1.19
CA LEU A 162 10.18 -10.61 -1.32
C LEU A 162 11.02 -11.89 -1.36
N THR A 163 12.18 -11.82 -2.02
CA THR A 163 13.15 -12.92 -2.06
C THR A 163 13.74 -13.19 -0.67
N GLU A 164 14.12 -12.15 0.06
CA GLU A 164 14.61 -12.28 1.44
C GLU A 164 13.57 -12.94 2.36
N ILE A 165 12.29 -12.54 2.27
CA ILE A 165 11.20 -13.14 3.04
C ILE A 165 11.05 -14.63 2.68
N SER A 166 11.10 -14.97 1.39
CA SER A 166 11.02 -16.36 0.91
C SER A 166 12.16 -17.22 1.48
N ASP A 167 13.39 -16.72 1.42
CA ASP A 167 14.59 -17.42 1.92
C ASP A 167 14.51 -17.68 3.43
N LEU A 168 14.07 -16.68 4.21
CA LEU A 168 13.87 -16.83 5.65
C LEU A 168 12.83 -17.91 5.98
N LEU A 169 11.73 -17.98 5.21
CA LEU A 169 10.70 -19.01 5.39
C LEU A 169 11.21 -20.42 5.03
N VAL A 170 12.06 -20.55 4.01
CA VAL A 170 12.71 -21.82 3.67
C VAL A 170 13.64 -22.25 4.82
N GLN A 171 14.45 -21.33 5.35
CA GLN A 171 15.34 -21.61 6.48
C GLN A 171 14.57 -21.99 7.75
N GLN A 172 13.46 -21.31 8.05
CA GLN A 172 12.56 -21.68 9.15
C GLN A 172 12.00 -23.09 8.97
N ARG A 173 11.56 -23.45 7.76
CA ARG A 173 11.05 -24.80 7.49
C ARG A 173 12.11 -25.88 7.69
N LEU A 174 13.37 -25.57 7.37
CA LEU A 174 14.51 -26.47 7.58
C LEU A 174 14.86 -26.61 9.08
N THR A 175 14.75 -25.53 9.86
CA THR A 175 15.02 -25.53 11.31
C THR A 175 13.86 -26.09 12.15
N ASP A 176 12.61 -25.93 11.70
CA ASP A 176 11.38 -26.43 12.32
C ASP A 176 11.09 -27.92 12.01
N THR A 177 12.08 -28.67 11.50
CA THR A 177 12.07 -30.14 11.53
C THR A 177 12.18 -30.70 12.96
N SER A 178 12.37 -29.84 13.95
CA SER A 178 12.25 -30.10 15.38
C SER A 178 10.87 -29.73 15.96
N ARG A 179 9.79 -29.72 15.15
CA ARG A 179 8.46 -29.99 15.72
C ARG A 179 8.50 -31.39 16.31
N MET A 180 8.76 -31.46 17.61
CA MET A 180 8.55 -32.62 18.44
C MET A 180 7.10 -33.06 18.21
N LEU A 181 6.91 -34.03 17.30
CA LEU A 181 5.64 -34.72 17.14
C LEU A 181 5.31 -35.24 18.53
N TRP A 182 4.30 -34.62 19.16
CA TRP A 182 3.79 -35.12 20.42
C TRP A 182 3.36 -36.57 20.18
N MET A 183 4.08 -37.51 20.79
CA MET A 183 3.72 -38.92 20.79
C MET A 183 2.95 -39.19 22.08
N PRO A 184 1.84 -39.94 22.04
CA PRO A 184 1.15 -40.33 23.27
C PRO A 184 2.12 -41.06 24.21
N GLY A 185 2.40 -40.47 25.37
CA GLY A 185 3.29 -41.03 26.40
C GLY A 185 4.63 -40.31 26.61
N THR A 186 4.94 -39.25 25.85
CA THR A 186 6.14 -38.45 26.12
C THR A 186 5.96 -37.63 27.41
N PRO A 187 6.88 -37.71 28.40
CA PRO A 187 6.82 -36.88 29.60
C PRO A 187 6.95 -35.41 29.19
N LEU A 188 5.92 -34.63 29.50
CA LEU A 188 5.96 -33.19 29.37
C LEU A 188 6.60 -32.63 30.63
N ASP A 189 7.89 -32.31 30.58
CA ASP A 189 8.52 -31.42 31.57
C ASP A 189 8.00 -30.00 31.35
N LEU A 190 6.71 -29.82 31.63
CA LEU A 190 6.06 -28.51 31.60
C LEU A 190 6.49 -27.73 32.84
N PRO A 191 6.96 -26.49 32.70
CA PRO A 191 7.13 -25.61 33.85
C PRO A 191 5.80 -25.48 34.59
N SER A 192 5.87 -25.42 35.92
CA SER A 192 4.69 -25.23 36.77
C SER A 192 3.90 -24.00 36.31
N ASP A 193 2.58 -24.15 36.19
CA ASP A 193 1.67 -23.10 35.74
C ASP A 193 1.96 -21.78 36.50
N PRO A 194 2.35 -20.70 35.79
CA PRO A 194 2.75 -19.45 36.43
C PRO A 194 1.55 -18.68 37.00
N ARG A 195 0.30 -19.14 36.78
CA ARG A 195 -0.89 -18.48 37.28
C ARG A 195 -1.07 -18.77 38.78
N PRO A 196 -1.45 -17.77 39.58
CA PRO A 196 -1.78 -17.99 40.98
C PRO A 196 -2.96 -18.96 41.12
N PRO A 197 -2.98 -19.80 42.17
CA PRO A 197 -4.09 -20.71 42.41
C PRO A 197 -5.39 -19.92 42.58
N LEU A 198 -6.49 -20.50 42.10
CA LEU A 198 -7.80 -19.87 42.22
C LEU A 198 -8.20 -19.77 43.70
N PRO A 199 -8.96 -18.72 44.09
CA PRO A 199 -9.43 -18.59 45.46
C PRO A 199 -10.25 -19.82 45.88
N GLY A 200 -9.78 -20.56 46.88
CA GLY A 200 -10.44 -21.74 47.44
C GLY A 200 -9.84 -23.10 47.06
N GLN A 201 -8.66 -23.12 46.41
CA GLN A 201 -7.79 -24.31 46.33
C GLN A 201 -6.59 -24.18 47.26
#